data_AF-A0AA35SJ50-F1
#
_entry.id   AF-A0AA35SJ50-F1
#
_cell.length_a   1.000
_cell.length_b   1.000
_cell.length_c   1.000
_cell.angle_alpha   90.00
_cell.angle_beta   90.00
_cell.angle_gamma   90.00
#
_symmetry.space_group_name_H-M   'P 1'
#
loop_
_entity.id
_entity.type
_entity.pdbx_description
1 polymer ?
#
loop_
_entity_poly.entity_id
_entity_poly.type
_entity_poly.pdbx_seq_one_letter_code
_entity_poly.pdbx_strand_id
1 'polypeptide(L)'
;MLTHNYTYQECLDVSKRVSWLEDNVLANKNFDFSKRFLPNRLSGVDDIGCLNDTEKLQMNQIMGNAYCHIFAFVEEFIIPTVAEEALKDVYGDEVRARSLLRFAEEEFKHQELFRRSVVLFGQGFGIECGLIPGRRVAEVVPEQVQLAVMVLTAIIEWFTQLHYIEHVRDDSDLDGLFRDPPEVSSISRLEESQHAKMGTL
;
A
#
# COMPACT_ATOMS: atom_id res chain seq x y z
N MET A 1 12.10 -28.09 4.28
CA MET A 1 11.94 -26.85 5.06
C MET A 1 12.36 -25.70 4.16
N LEU A 2 11.50 -24.71 3.97
CA LEU A 2 11.94 -23.42 3.42
C LEU A 2 12.88 -22.80 4.45
N THR A 3 14.07 -22.41 4.02
CA THR A 3 15.05 -21.72 4.88
C THR A 3 14.99 -20.24 4.57
N HIS A 4 14.58 -19.45 5.56
CA HIS A 4 14.59 -17.99 5.48
C HIS A 4 15.92 -17.46 6.02
N ASN A 5 16.44 -16.41 5.39
CA ASN A 5 17.65 -15.71 5.86
C ASN A 5 17.31 -14.52 6.77
N TYR A 6 16.11 -14.51 7.35
CA TYR A 6 15.60 -13.48 8.24
C TYR A 6 14.67 -14.08 9.30
N THR A 7 14.45 -13.35 10.39
CA THR A 7 13.64 -13.75 11.55
C THR A 7 12.66 -12.66 11.96
N TYR A 8 11.64 -12.99 12.78
CA TYR A 8 10.74 -11.99 13.37
C TYR A 8 11.52 -10.94 14.18
N GLN A 9 12.56 -11.35 14.92
CA GLN A 9 13.41 -10.44 15.69
C GLN A 9 14.10 -9.39 14.81
N GLU A 10 14.69 -9.82 13.69
CA GLU A 10 15.36 -8.90 12.75
C GLU A 10 14.35 -7.95 12.09
N CYS A 11 13.18 -8.46 11.67
CA CYS A 11 12.12 -7.63 11.09
C CYS A 11 11.68 -6.56 12.09
N LEU A 12 11.40 -6.96 13.33
CA LEU A 12 11.01 -6.06 14.40
C LEU A 12 12.07 -4.99 14.70
N ASP A 13 13.35 -5.38 14.74
CA ASP A 13 14.43 -4.43 15.03
C ASP A 13 14.70 -3.44 13.91
N VAL A 14 14.43 -3.83 12.65
CA VAL A 14 14.48 -2.91 11.50
C VAL A 14 13.29 -1.97 11.53
N SER A 15 12.08 -2.48 11.70
CA SER A 15 10.85 -1.69 11.72
C SER A 15 10.85 -0.68 12.89
N LYS A 16 11.43 -0.99 14.06
CA LYS A 16 11.63 -0.02 15.16
C LYS A 16 12.54 1.18 14.83
N ARG A 17 13.44 1.06 13.85
CA ARG A 17 14.39 2.14 13.49
C ARG A 17 13.73 3.22 12.65
N VAL A 18 12.56 2.92 12.11
CA VAL A 18 11.76 3.86 11.32
C VAL A 18 10.52 4.22 12.12
N SER A 19 10.31 5.53 12.22
CA SER A 19 9.16 6.12 12.87
C SER A 19 8.86 7.40 12.12
N TRP A 20 7.67 7.48 11.56
CA TRP A 20 7.22 8.59 10.76
C TRP A 20 5.71 8.76 10.94
N LEU A 21 5.24 9.95 10.59
CA LEU A 21 3.84 10.35 10.62
C LEU A 21 3.37 10.58 9.18
N GLU A 22 2.09 10.39 8.92
CA GLU A 22 1.45 10.63 7.62
C GLU A 22 1.74 12.06 7.11
N ASP A 23 1.84 13.02 8.02
CA ASP A 23 2.21 14.40 7.72
C ASP A 23 3.64 14.56 7.19
N ASN A 24 4.58 13.66 7.51
CA ASN A 24 5.90 13.67 6.90
C ASN A 24 5.83 13.40 5.39
N VAL A 25 4.79 12.70 4.94
CA VAL A 25 4.57 12.37 3.53
C VAL A 25 3.66 13.40 2.85
N LEU A 26 2.53 13.78 3.45
CA LEU A 26 1.50 14.59 2.78
C LEU A 26 1.48 16.07 3.16
N ALA A 27 2.03 16.49 4.31
CA ALA A 27 1.85 17.87 4.76
C ALA A 27 2.46 18.87 3.78
N ASN A 28 1.66 19.87 3.39
CA ASN A 28 2.03 20.92 2.44
C ASN A 28 2.42 20.42 1.04
N LYS A 29 2.05 19.19 0.68
CA LYS A 29 2.21 18.66 -0.68
C LYS A 29 0.86 18.64 -1.40
N ASN A 30 0.92 18.76 -2.72
CA ASN A 30 -0.20 18.60 -3.63
C ASN A 30 0.25 17.70 -4.78
N PHE A 31 -0.70 17.03 -5.43
CA PHE A 31 -0.42 16.35 -6.68
C PHE A 31 -0.13 17.34 -7.81
N ASP A 32 0.85 17.03 -8.65
CA ASP A 32 1.13 17.70 -9.91
C ASP A 32 0.30 17.05 -11.03
N PHE A 33 -0.85 17.66 -11.32
CA PHE A 33 -1.74 17.19 -12.40
C PHE A 33 -1.20 17.43 -13.82
N SER A 34 0.00 18.00 -13.98
CA SER A 34 0.72 17.96 -15.26
C SER A 34 1.49 16.65 -15.47
N LYS A 35 1.59 15.81 -14.43
CA LYS A 35 2.33 14.55 -14.40
C LYS A 35 1.40 13.35 -14.33
N ARG A 36 1.95 12.19 -14.73
CA ARG A 36 1.29 10.90 -14.59
C ARG A 36 1.31 10.47 -13.14
N PHE A 37 0.32 9.73 -12.69
CA PHE A 37 0.31 9.14 -11.36
C PHE A 37 0.79 7.70 -11.40
N LEU A 38 0.39 6.94 -12.42
CA LEU A 38 0.79 5.53 -12.51
C LEU A 38 1.68 5.29 -13.74
N PRO A 39 2.67 4.38 -13.64
CA PRO A 39 3.38 3.90 -14.80
C PRO A 39 2.41 3.18 -15.74
N ASN A 40 2.73 3.15 -17.05
CA ASN A 40 1.84 2.52 -18.01
C ASN A 40 1.71 1.00 -17.80
N ARG A 41 2.71 0.36 -17.20
CA ARG A 41 2.64 -1.06 -16.81
C ARG A 41 1.49 -1.38 -15.85
N LEU A 42 1.07 -0.41 -15.03
CA LEU A 42 -0.07 -0.57 -14.13
C LEU A 42 -1.37 -0.01 -14.70
N SER A 43 -1.29 1.14 -15.39
CA SER A 43 -2.48 1.83 -15.88
C SER A 43 -2.99 1.29 -17.21
N GLY A 44 -2.11 0.82 -18.10
CA GLY A 44 -2.46 0.37 -19.45
C GLY A 44 -3.07 1.47 -20.34
N VAL A 45 -3.00 2.72 -19.92
CA VAL A 45 -3.72 3.84 -20.55
C VAL A 45 -3.13 4.20 -21.91
N ASP A 46 -1.84 3.98 -22.13
CA ASP A 46 -1.19 4.34 -23.39
C ASP A 46 -1.74 3.53 -24.57
N ASP A 47 -2.24 2.32 -24.31
CA ASP A 47 -2.81 1.40 -25.30
C ASP A 47 -4.27 1.75 -25.66
N ILE A 48 -4.90 2.71 -24.97
CA ILE A 48 -6.26 3.16 -25.26
C ILE A 48 -6.25 4.07 -26.49
N GLY A 49 -6.59 3.50 -27.65
CA GLY A 49 -6.45 4.18 -28.95
C GLY A 49 -7.46 5.30 -29.24
N CYS A 50 -8.56 5.42 -28.49
CA CYS A 50 -9.56 6.45 -28.70
C CYS A 50 -9.32 7.75 -27.92
N LEU A 51 -8.33 7.78 -27.02
CA LEU A 51 -7.99 8.94 -26.20
C LEU A 51 -6.80 9.70 -26.78
N ASN A 52 -6.87 11.02 -26.75
CA ASN A 52 -5.71 11.88 -27.00
C ASN A 52 -4.78 11.96 -25.77
N ASP A 53 -3.61 12.59 -25.89
CA ASP A 53 -2.60 12.62 -24.82
C ASP A 53 -3.10 13.28 -23.53
N THR A 54 -3.94 14.32 -23.63
CA THR A 54 -4.54 14.98 -22.47
C THR A 54 -5.56 14.07 -21.79
N GLU A 55 -6.41 13.39 -22.57
CA GLU A 55 -7.39 12.43 -22.05
C GLU A 55 -6.72 11.21 -21.42
N LYS A 56 -5.60 10.75 -22.00
CA LYS A 56 -4.78 9.69 -21.40
C LYS A 56 -4.19 10.13 -20.07
N LEU A 57 -3.65 11.35 -19.98
CA LEU A 57 -3.14 11.88 -18.73
C LEU A 57 -4.25 11.94 -17.65
N GLN A 58 -5.43 12.44 -18.01
CA GLN A 58 -6.58 12.48 -17.10
C GLN A 58 -7.03 11.09 -16.68
N MET A 59 -7.13 10.13 -17.62
CA MET A 59 -7.48 8.75 -17.29
C MET A 59 -6.44 8.10 -16.36
N ASN A 60 -5.15 8.35 -16.59
CA ASN A 60 -4.09 7.88 -15.72
C ASN A 60 -4.22 8.43 -14.28
N GLN A 61 -4.60 9.70 -14.13
CA GLN A 61 -4.84 10.33 -12.83
C GLN A 61 -6.10 9.80 -12.13
N ILE A 62 -7.18 9.55 -12.88
CA ILE A 62 -8.38 8.88 -12.38
C ILE A 62 -8.03 7.48 -11.86
N MET A 63 -7.23 6.73 -12.62
CA MET A 63 -6.73 5.43 -12.17
C MET A 63 -5.81 5.53 -10.97
N GLY A 64 -5.00 6.59 -10.86
CA GLY A 64 -4.18 6.86 -9.66
C GLY A 64 -5.05 7.09 -8.41
N ASN A 65 -6.15 7.83 -8.52
CA ASN A 65 -7.12 7.96 -7.42
C ASN A 65 -7.76 6.62 -7.05
N ALA A 66 -8.12 5.80 -8.06
CA ALA A 66 -8.63 4.45 -7.83
C ALA A 66 -7.59 3.54 -7.17
N TYR A 67 -6.31 3.68 -7.53
CA TYR A 67 -5.20 2.96 -6.91
C TYR A 67 -5.10 3.30 -5.42
N CYS A 68 -5.07 4.59 -5.05
CA CYS A 68 -5.07 4.98 -3.63
C CYS A 68 -6.30 4.44 -2.89
N HIS A 69 -7.48 4.48 -3.51
CA HIS A 69 -8.69 3.92 -2.92
C HIS A 69 -8.61 2.40 -2.69
N ILE A 70 -8.03 1.66 -3.65
CA ILE A 70 -7.84 0.22 -3.53
C ILE A 70 -6.93 -0.12 -2.35
N PHE A 71 -5.81 0.58 -2.17
CA PHE A 71 -4.90 0.31 -1.06
C PHE A 71 -5.47 0.72 0.29
N ALA A 72 -6.16 1.87 0.40
CA ALA A 72 -6.92 2.21 1.61
C ALA A 72 -7.89 1.09 2.02
N PHE A 73 -8.54 0.51 1.01
CA PHE A 73 -9.50 -0.57 1.16
C PHE A 73 -8.83 -1.91 1.53
N VAL A 74 -7.70 -2.26 0.90
CA VAL A 74 -6.96 -3.51 1.15
C VAL A 74 -6.49 -3.59 2.60
N GLU A 75 -6.00 -2.48 3.15
CA GLU A 75 -5.58 -2.46 4.55
C GLU A 75 -6.72 -2.72 5.54
N GLU A 76 -7.99 -2.46 5.16
CA GLU A 76 -9.13 -2.73 6.04
C GLU A 76 -9.29 -4.22 6.38
N PHE A 77 -8.77 -5.14 5.57
CA PHE A 77 -8.75 -6.57 5.91
C PHE A 77 -7.37 -7.09 6.32
N ILE A 78 -6.26 -6.50 5.86
CA ILE A 78 -4.91 -6.91 6.30
C ILE A 78 -4.73 -6.66 7.79
N ILE A 79 -5.08 -5.45 8.25
CA ILE A 79 -4.97 -5.05 9.66
C ILE A 79 -5.61 -6.08 10.62
N PRO A 80 -6.92 -6.40 10.53
CA PRO A 80 -7.53 -7.37 11.44
C PRO A 80 -6.96 -8.78 11.25
N THR A 81 -6.62 -9.19 10.03
CA THR A 81 -6.03 -10.51 9.76
C THR A 81 -4.71 -10.68 10.52
N VAL A 82 -3.80 -9.71 10.39
CA VAL A 82 -2.48 -9.74 11.04
C VAL A 82 -2.62 -9.63 12.56
N ALA A 83 -3.54 -8.77 13.05
CA ALA A 83 -3.81 -8.65 14.47
C ALA A 83 -4.36 -9.96 15.09
N GLU A 84 -5.27 -10.65 14.40
CA GLU A 84 -5.79 -11.95 14.84
C GLU A 84 -4.68 -13.01 14.89
N GLU A 85 -3.80 -13.06 13.88
CA GLU A 85 -2.65 -13.97 13.87
C GLU A 85 -1.67 -13.71 15.01
N ALA A 86 -1.50 -12.44 15.40
CA ALA A 86 -0.68 -12.07 16.55
C ALA A 86 -1.26 -12.60 17.86
N LEU A 87 -2.60 -12.68 17.96
CA LEU A 87 -3.31 -13.08 19.17
C LEU A 87 -3.50 -14.60 19.34
N LYS A 88 -3.12 -15.42 18.37
CA LYS A 88 -3.24 -16.88 18.46
C LYS A 88 -2.28 -17.54 19.44
N ASP A 89 -1.13 -16.92 19.71
CA ASP A 89 -0.08 -17.48 20.57
C ASP A 89 0.58 -16.40 21.45
N VAL A 90 -0.27 -15.62 22.15
CA VAL A 90 0.18 -14.45 22.94
C VAL A 90 1.23 -14.79 24.01
N TYR A 91 1.22 -16.03 24.53
CA TYR A 91 2.13 -16.48 25.58
C TYR A 91 3.24 -17.42 25.08
N GLY A 92 3.32 -17.67 23.77
CA GLY A 92 4.35 -18.49 23.15
C GLY A 92 5.50 -17.63 22.66
N ASP A 93 5.56 -17.37 21.35
CA ASP A 93 6.58 -16.51 20.76
C ASP A 93 6.23 -15.02 20.92
N GLU A 94 6.70 -14.42 22.01
CA GLU A 94 6.51 -13.00 22.31
C GLU A 94 7.06 -12.08 21.20
N VAL A 95 8.14 -12.49 20.52
CA VAL A 95 8.76 -11.70 19.45
C VAL A 95 7.86 -11.73 18.22
N ARG A 96 7.34 -12.89 17.83
CA ARG A 96 6.35 -13.02 16.75
C ARG A 96 5.13 -12.16 17.03
N ALA A 97 4.51 -12.30 18.21
CA ALA A 97 3.30 -11.55 18.57
C ALA A 97 3.55 -10.03 18.49
N ARG A 98 4.67 -9.55 19.04
CA ARG A 98 5.04 -8.14 18.98
C ARG A 98 5.33 -7.65 17.55
N SER A 99 5.92 -8.50 16.71
CA SER A 99 6.23 -8.16 15.31
C SER A 99 4.96 -8.00 14.49
N LEU A 100 3.99 -8.92 14.64
CA LEU A 100 2.71 -8.86 13.94
C LEU A 100 1.83 -7.71 14.44
N LEU A 101 1.80 -7.42 15.75
CA LEU A 101 1.07 -6.25 16.26
C LEU A 101 1.65 -4.93 15.73
N ARG A 102 2.98 -4.85 15.54
CA ARG A 102 3.61 -3.67 14.95
C ARG A 102 3.30 -3.55 13.46
N PHE A 103 3.31 -4.67 12.72
CA PHE A 103 2.84 -4.70 11.34
C PHE A 103 1.40 -4.15 11.25
N ALA A 104 0.46 -4.65 12.06
CA ALA A 104 -0.91 -4.14 12.05
C ALA A 104 -1.02 -2.63 12.38
N GLU A 105 -0.15 -2.10 13.26
CA GLU A 105 -0.09 -0.66 13.55
C GLU A 105 0.47 0.16 12.38
N GLU A 106 1.49 -0.36 11.70
CA GLU A 106 2.05 0.26 10.51
C GLU A 106 1.03 0.35 9.37
N GLU A 107 0.21 -0.69 9.16
CA GLU A 107 -0.86 -0.65 8.16
C GLU A 107 -1.98 0.34 8.46
N PHE A 108 -2.25 0.65 9.74
CA PHE A 108 -3.17 1.75 10.05
C PHE A 108 -2.65 3.09 9.51
N LYS A 109 -1.34 3.34 9.59
CA LYS A 109 -0.73 4.56 9.03
C LYS A 109 -0.82 4.57 7.51
N HIS A 110 -0.52 3.45 6.85
CA HIS A 110 -0.63 3.32 5.39
C HIS A 110 -2.06 3.55 4.91
N GLN A 111 -3.02 2.91 5.56
CA GLN A 111 -4.44 3.11 5.28
C GLN A 111 -4.85 4.59 5.36
N GLU A 112 -4.47 5.27 6.44
CA GLU A 112 -4.80 6.68 6.61
C GLU A 112 -4.11 7.54 5.55
N LEU A 113 -2.88 7.21 5.19
CA LEU A 113 -2.13 7.87 4.13
C LEU A 113 -2.84 7.77 2.77
N PHE A 114 -3.42 6.62 2.43
CA PHE A 114 -4.23 6.46 1.22
C PHE A 114 -5.55 7.22 1.29
N ARG A 115 -6.28 7.14 2.42
CA ARG A 115 -7.54 7.88 2.60
C ARG A 115 -7.31 9.38 2.43
N ARG A 116 -6.24 9.92 3.02
CA ARG A 116 -5.86 11.32 2.87
C ARG A 116 -5.41 11.66 1.45
N SER A 117 -4.76 10.72 0.75
CA SER A 117 -4.40 10.89 -0.67
C SER A 117 -5.62 10.99 -1.58
N VAL A 118 -6.66 10.17 -1.35
CA VAL A 118 -7.95 10.27 -2.07
C VAL A 118 -8.61 11.64 -1.83
N VAL A 119 -8.59 12.14 -0.58
CA VAL A 119 -9.10 13.48 -0.26
C VAL A 119 -8.30 14.57 -0.98
N LEU A 120 -6.97 14.47 -0.97
CA LEU A 120 -6.07 15.42 -1.64
C LEU A 120 -6.28 15.43 -3.16
N PHE A 121 -6.53 14.26 -3.76
CA PHE A 121 -6.90 14.15 -5.17
C PHE A 121 -8.16 14.96 -5.48
N GLY A 122 -9.22 14.74 -4.69
CA GLY A 122 -10.50 15.44 -4.88
C GLY A 122 -10.39 16.96 -4.76
N GLN A 123 -9.49 17.47 -3.92
CA GLN A 123 -9.23 18.91 -3.77
C GLN A 123 -8.57 19.53 -5.00
N GLY A 124 -7.75 18.76 -5.74
CA GLY A 124 -6.94 19.27 -6.84
C GLY A 124 -7.45 18.93 -8.25
N PHE A 125 -8.16 17.80 -8.43
CA PHE A 125 -8.53 17.32 -9.76
C PHE A 125 -9.64 18.15 -10.42
N GLY A 126 -10.50 18.79 -9.62
CA GLY A 126 -11.55 19.69 -10.08
C GLY A 126 -12.84 19.01 -10.57
N ILE A 127 -12.89 17.68 -10.59
CA ILE A 127 -14.10 16.88 -10.87
C ILE A 127 -14.19 15.77 -9.83
N GLU A 128 -15.39 15.47 -9.37
CA GLU A 128 -15.63 14.32 -8.49
C GLU A 128 -15.53 13.02 -9.28
N CYS A 129 -14.56 12.18 -8.93
CA CYS A 129 -14.44 10.83 -9.45
C CYS A 129 -15.13 9.85 -8.50
N GLY A 130 -16.18 9.19 -8.98
CA GLY A 130 -16.89 8.19 -8.18
C GLY A 130 -15.99 7.01 -7.80
N LEU A 131 -15.94 6.69 -6.51
CA LEU A 131 -15.26 5.52 -5.96
C LEU A 131 -16.30 4.53 -5.41
N ILE A 132 -15.93 3.26 -5.32
CA ILE A 132 -16.82 2.23 -4.76
C ILE A 132 -17.03 2.53 -3.26
N PRO A 133 -18.28 2.73 -2.79
CA PRO A 133 -18.54 3.08 -1.40
C PRO A 133 -18.51 1.86 -0.47
N GLY A 134 -18.25 2.13 0.81
CA GLY A 134 -18.32 1.13 1.89
C GLY A 134 -17.11 0.19 1.97
N ARG A 135 -17.22 -0.82 2.85
CA ARG A 135 -16.14 -1.75 3.21
C ARG A 135 -16.29 -3.13 2.57
N ARG A 136 -17.01 -3.22 1.46
CA ARG A 136 -17.61 -4.48 0.99
C ARG A 136 -16.60 -5.60 0.78
N VAL A 137 -15.39 -5.34 0.29
CA VAL A 137 -14.39 -6.41 0.12
C VAL A 137 -13.67 -6.75 1.44
N ALA A 138 -13.64 -5.86 2.42
CA ALA A 138 -13.06 -6.10 3.75
C ALA A 138 -14.02 -6.86 4.66
N GLU A 139 -15.31 -6.85 4.30
CA GLU A 139 -16.31 -7.75 4.86
C GLU A 139 -16.21 -9.16 4.26
N VAL A 140 -15.92 -9.27 2.95
CA VAL A 140 -15.94 -10.56 2.22
C VAL A 140 -14.64 -11.35 2.32
N VAL A 141 -13.48 -10.68 2.29
CA VAL A 141 -12.17 -11.35 2.27
C VAL A 141 -11.94 -12.16 3.56
N PRO A 142 -12.18 -11.61 4.78
CA PRO A 142 -12.01 -12.38 6.02
C PRO A 142 -12.94 -13.59 6.16
N GLU A 143 -14.06 -13.64 5.43
CA GLU A 143 -14.97 -14.79 5.42
C GLU A 143 -14.40 -16.00 4.65
N GLN A 144 -13.31 -15.81 3.90
CA GLN A 144 -12.68 -16.88 3.13
C GLN A 144 -11.81 -17.79 4.00
N VAL A 145 -11.36 -18.91 3.44
CA VAL A 145 -10.44 -19.83 4.13
C VAL A 145 -9.18 -19.07 4.55
N GLN A 146 -8.81 -19.15 5.83
CA GLN A 146 -7.72 -18.38 6.42
C GLN A 146 -6.40 -18.47 5.63
N LEU A 147 -6.02 -19.65 5.15
CA LEU A 147 -4.82 -19.80 4.33
C LEU A 147 -4.88 -18.95 3.05
N ALA A 148 -6.03 -18.85 2.40
CA ALA A 148 -6.20 -18.02 1.21
C ALA A 148 -6.07 -16.54 1.53
N VAL A 149 -6.62 -16.09 2.67
CA VAL A 149 -6.47 -14.71 3.14
C VAL A 149 -5.00 -14.39 3.42
N MET A 150 -4.31 -15.25 4.16
CA MET A 150 -2.87 -15.07 4.46
C MET A 150 -2.00 -15.06 3.20
N VAL A 151 -2.29 -15.94 2.23
CA VAL A 151 -1.59 -15.95 0.94
C VAL A 151 -1.88 -14.68 0.14
N LEU A 152 -3.12 -14.20 0.14
CA LEU A 152 -3.48 -12.95 -0.52
C LEU A 152 -2.74 -11.76 0.12
N THR A 153 -2.74 -11.67 1.45
CA THR A 153 -1.96 -10.66 2.19
C THR A 153 -0.49 -10.73 1.78
N ALA A 154 0.15 -11.89 1.87
CA ALA A 154 1.56 -12.03 1.48
C ALA A 154 1.81 -11.63 0.02
N ILE A 155 0.92 -11.98 -0.92
CA ILE A 155 1.05 -11.56 -2.32
C ILE A 155 0.99 -10.04 -2.45
N ILE A 156 0.10 -9.37 -1.71
CA ILE A 156 -0.02 -7.92 -1.73
C ILE A 156 1.28 -7.27 -1.23
N GLU A 157 1.79 -7.70 -0.07
CA GLU A 157 3.05 -7.21 0.49
C GLU A 157 4.23 -7.37 -0.48
N TRP A 158 4.33 -8.50 -1.17
CA TRP A 158 5.39 -8.73 -2.16
C TRP A 158 5.16 -7.94 -3.45
N PHE A 159 3.89 -7.78 -3.85
CA PHE A 159 3.51 -7.05 -5.05
C PHE A 159 3.85 -5.57 -4.93
N THR A 160 3.58 -4.91 -3.79
CA THR A 160 3.91 -3.49 -3.58
C THR A 160 5.41 -3.26 -3.78
N GLN A 161 6.26 -4.14 -3.21
CA GLN A 161 7.72 -4.07 -3.38
C GLN A 161 8.16 -4.25 -4.84
N LEU A 162 7.63 -5.26 -5.53
CA LEU A 162 8.03 -5.57 -6.91
C LEU A 162 7.62 -4.43 -7.86
N HIS A 163 6.38 -3.98 -7.76
CA HIS A 163 5.85 -2.86 -8.54
C HIS A 163 6.74 -1.62 -8.40
N TYR A 164 7.14 -1.28 -7.17
CA TYR A 164 7.97 -0.11 -6.95
C TYR A 164 9.33 -0.21 -7.64
N ILE A 165 10.01 -1.34 -7.42
CA ILE A 165 11.37 -1.58 -7.93
C ILE A 165 11.38 -1.60 -9.45
N GLU A 166 10.39 -2.24 -10.08
CA GLU A 166 10.38 -2.43 -11.52
C GLU A 166 9.80 -1.23 -12.29
N HIS A 167 8.90 -0.45 -11.70
CA HIS A 167 8.06 0.47 -12.47
C HIS A 167 7.93 1.89 -11.89
N VAL A 168 8.39 2.17 -10.67
CA VAL A 168 8.21 3.51 -10.05
C VAL A 168 9.52 4.19 -9.72
N ARG A 169 10.46 3.49 -9.08
CA ARG A 169 11.66 4.08 -8.45
C ARG A 169 12.42 5.06 -9.35
N ASP A 170 12.53 4.72 -10.62
CA ASP A 170 13.39 5.41 -11.58
C ASP A 170 12.58 6.20 -12.65
N ASP A 171 11.25 6.31 -12.49
CA ASP A 171 10.36 6.99 -13.44
C ASP A 171 10.20 8.48 -13.12
N SER A 172 10.91 9.33 -13.86
CA SER A 172 10.89 10.79 -13.68
C SER A 172 9.61 11.48 -14.19
N ASP A 173 8.75 10.74 -14.89
CA ASP A 173 7.53 11.28 -15.50
C ASP A 173 6.32 11.15 -14.55
N LEU A 174 6.49 10.42 -13.45
CA LEU A 174 5.50 10.34 -12.38
C LEU A 174 5.48 11.60 -11.51
N ASP A 175 4.30 11.93 -11.00
CA ASP A 175 4.06 12.88 -9.93
C ASP A 175 4.94 12.55 -8.70
N GLY A 176 5.34 13.57 -7.95
CA GLY A 176 6.26 13.40 -6.82
C GLY A 176 5.72 12.50 -5.71
N LEU A 177 4.41 12.56 -5.42
CA LEU A 177 3.77 11.69 -4.42
C LEU A 177 3.62 10.26 -4.94
N PHE A 178 3.45 10.05 -6.24
CA PHE A 178 3.39 8.71 -6.83
C PHE A 178 4.75 8.11 -7.20
N ARG A 179 5.81 8.92 -7.30
CA ARG A 179 7.19 8.43 -7.45
C ARG A 179 7.80 7.99 -6.11
N ASP A 180 7.26 8.52 -5.03
CA ASP A 180 7.54 8.08 -3.66
C ASP A 180 6.21 7.69 -2.97
N PRO A 181 5.48 6.67 -3.50
CA PRO A 181 4.12 6.38 -3.07
C PRO A 181 4.02 6.03 -1.60
N PRO A 182 2.89 6.34 -0.95
CA PRO A 182 2.58 5.93 0.42
C PRO A 182 2.99 4.51 0.85
N GLU A 183 2.82 3.46 0.04
CA GLU A 183 3.24 2.10 0.42
C GLU A 183 4.79 2.02 0.45
N VAL A 184 5.44 2.56 -0.57
CA VAL A 184 6.85 2.24 -0.91
C VAL A 184 7.77 3.46 -0.92
N SER A 185 7.32 4.54 -0.27
CA SER A 185 8.07 5.76 -0.12
C SER A 185 9.41 5.45 0.53
N SER A 186 10.41 6.28 0.30
CA SER A 186 11.71 6.16 0.96
C SER A 186 11.60 5.99 2.49
N ILE A 187 10.51 6.47 3.08
CA ILE A 187 10.20 6.41 4.50
C ILE A 187 9.41 5.14 4.88
N SER A 188 8.37 4.75 4.13
CA SER A 188 7.49 3.60 4.44
C SER A 188 7.98 2.25 3.90
N ARG A 189 8.81 2.23 2.84
CA ARG A 189 9.35 0.97 2.26
C ARG A 189 10.10 0.10 3.27
N LEU A 190 10.73 0.72 4.27
CA LEU A 190 11.39 -0.08 5.30
C LEU A 190 10.39 -0.91 6.11
N GLU A 191 9.19 -0.38 6.35
CA GLU A 191 8.08 -1.07 7.04
C GLU A 191 7.53 -2.19 6.14
N GLU A 192 7.08 -1.88 4.92
CA GLU A 192 6.56 -2.88 3.96
C GLU A 192 7.54 -4.01 3.65
N SER A 193 8.83 -3.71 3.51
CA SER A 193 9.82 -4.75 3.24
C SER A 193 10.04 -5.69 4.43
N GLN A 194 9.63 -5.30 5.65
CA GLN A 194 9.55 -6.20 6.79
C GLN A 194 8.23 -6.97 6.79
N HIS A 195 7.12 -6.35 6.39
CA HIS A 195 5.81 -7.01 6.24
C HIS A 195 5.87 -8.18 5.25
N ALA A 196 6.45 -7.94 4.06
CA ALA A 196 6.67 -8.98 3.05
C ALA A 196 7.51 -10.16 3.56
N LYS A 197 8.54 -9.90 4.37
CA LYS A 197 9.35 -10.95 5.01
C LYS A 197 8.53 -11.72 6.04
N MET A 198 7.86 -11.01 6.95
CA MET A 198 7.04 -11.61 8.01
C MET A 198 5.92 -12.48 7.46
N GLY A 199 5.30 -12.10 6.33
CA GLY A 199 4.27 -12.91 5.67
C GLY A 199 4.75 -14.28 5.17
N THR A 200 6.06 -14.55 5.17
CA THR A 200 6.65 -15.83 4.76
C THR A 200 7.31 -16.62 5.90
N LEU A 201 7.36 -16.06 7.12
CA LEU A 201 7.90 -16.70 8.34
C LEU A 201 6.82 -17.47 9.10
#